data_AF-A0A8J6WNE3-F1
#
_entry.id   AF-A0A8J6WNE3-F1
#
_cell.length_a   1.000
_cell.length_b   1.000
_cell.length_c   1.000
_cell.angle_alpha   90.00
_cell.angle_beta   90.00
_cell.angle_gamma   90.00
#
_symmetry.space_group_name_H-M   'P 1'
#
loop_
_entity.id
_entity.type
_entity.pdbx_description
1 polymer ?
#
loop_
_entity_poly.entity_id
_entity_poly.type
_entity_poly.pdbx_seq_one_letter_code
_entity_poly.pdbx_strand_id
1 'polypeptide(L)'
;MWLMLISLAALTGGICGWIFQGNRSVILGGAIPWFGLLAWLLYNEYFVPYQGGGASMWPIAQLFAGSIVAVVGVLAAVAVREVKARLRGNKRP
;
A
#
# COMPACT_ATOMS: atom_id res chain seq x y z
N MET A 1 10.66 5.19 10.19
CA MET A 1 9.62 4.16 10.02
C MET A 1 8.47 4.63 9.12
N TRP A 2 7.73 5.70 9.47
CA TRP A 2 6.58 6.19 8.68
C TRP A 2 6.88 6.52 7.21
N LEU A 3 7.95 7.25 6.92
CA LEU A 3 8.33 7.59 5.54
C LEU A 3 8.57 6.35 4.68
N MET A 4 9.14 5.29 5.27
CA MET A 4 9.39 4.02 4.58
C MET A 4 8.09 3.28 4.26
N LEU A 5 7.12 3.29 5.18
CA LEU A 5 5.80 2.70 4.94
C LEU A 5 5.05 3.45 3.84
N ILE A 6 5.06 4.77 3.88
CA ILE A 6 4.41 5.63 2.88
C ILE A 6 5.07 5.46 1.51
N SER A 7 6.41 5.42 1.44
CA SER A 7 7.11 5.25 0.16
C SER A 7 6.87 3.86 -0.44
N LEU A 8 6.90 2.79 0.35
CA LEU A 8 6.56 1.44 -0.12
C LEU A 8 5.09 1.34 -0.55
N ALA A 9 4.18 1.96 0.18
CA ALA A 9 2.77 2.03 -0.18
C ALA A 9 2.56 2.75 -1.52
N ALA A 10 3.23 3.89 -1.71
CA ALA A 10 3.16 4.66 -2.94
C ALA A 10 3.77 3.89 -4.14
N LEU A 11 4.89 3.19 -3.92
CA LEU A 11 5.52 2.36 -4.95
C LEU A 11 4.63 1.19 -5.36
N THR A 12 4.14 0.42 -4.39
CA THR A 12 3.25 -0.74 -4.67
C THR A 12 1.93 -0.30 -5.31
N GLY A 13 1.33 0.78 -4.81
CA GLY A 13 0.16 1.42 -5.42
C GLY A 13 0.41 1.89 -6.84
N GLY A 14 1.52 2.58 -7.07
CA GLY A 14 1.92 3.06 -8.41
C GLY A 14 2.15 1.92 -9.41
N ILE A 15 2.83 0.85 -8.99
CA ILE A 15 3.01 -0.37 -9.79
C ILE A 15 1.66 -0.99 -10.15
N CYS A 16 0.73 -1.06 -9.19
CA CYS A 16 -0.62 -1.57 -9.44
C CYS A 16 -1.40 -0.70 -10.44
N GLY A 17 -1.28 0.63 -10.34
CA GLY A 17 -1.84 1.58 -11.29
C GLY A 17 -1.24 1.48 -12.70
N TRP A 18 0.02 1.06 -12.80
CA TRP A 18 0.70 0.86 -14.08
C TRP A 18 0.33 -0.46 -14.74
N ILE A 19 0.27 -1.56 -13.99
CA ILE A 19 0.05 -2.91 -14.54
C ILE A 19 -1.44 -3.15 -14.82
N PHE A 20 -2.31 -2.86 -13.85
CA PHE A 20 -3.72 -3.22 -13.92
C PHE A 20 -4.57 -2.08 -14.50
N GLN A 21 -5.61 -2.46 -15.24
CA GLN A 21 -6.58 -1.51 -15.81
C GLN A 21 -7.90 -1.55 -15.04
N GLY A 22 -8.63 -0.43 -15.05
CA GLY A 22 -9.96 -0.31 -14.44
C GLY A 22 -9.94 -0.38 -12.91
N ASN A 23 -11.06 -0.78 -12.30
CA ASN A 23 -11.26 -0.78 -10.84
C ASN A 23 -10.29 -1.71 -10.08
N ARG A 24 -9.75 -2.73 -10.75
CA ARG A 24 -8.80 -3.68 -10.14
C ARG A 24 -7.52 -2.99 -9.63
N SER A 25 -7.07 -1.96 -10.33
CA SER A 25 -5.88 -1.18 -9.94
C SER A 25 -6.05 -0.46 -8.60
N VAL A 26 -7.25 0.04 -8.30
CA VAL A 26 -7.57 0.76 -7.06
C VAL A 26 -7.67 -0.23 -5.91
N ILE A 27 -8.40 -1.32 -6.13
CA ILE A 27 -8.59 -2.38 -5.14
C ILE A 27 -7.23 -2.97 -4.77
N LEU A 28 -6.42 -3.37 -5.76
CA LEU A 28 -5.09 -3.94 -5.53
C LEU A 28 -4.11 -2.90 -4.96
N GLY A 29 -4.19 -1.66 -5.42
CA GLY A 29 -3.35 -0.56 -4.95
C GLY A 29 -3.52 -0.24 -3.49
N GLY A 30 -4.69 -0.49 -2.89
CA GLY A 30 -4.91 -0.39 -1.44
C GLY A 30 -4.69 -1.71 -0.70
N ALA A 31 -5.21 -2.82 -1.25
CA ALA A 31 -5.19 -4.12 -0.59
C ALA A 31 -3.77 -4.65 -0.38
N ILE A 32 -2.91 -4.56 -1.41
CA ILE A 32 -1.52 -5.06 -1.32
C ILE A 32 -0.74 -4.37 -0.19
N PRO A 33 -0.68 -3.03 -0.12
CA PRO A 33 -0.03 -2.36 1.02
C PRO A 33 -0.66 -2.71 2.37
N TRP A 34 -1.99 -2.80 2.45
CA TRP A 34 -2.72 -3.11 3.68
C TRP A 34 -2.38 -4.51 4.22
N PHE A 35 -2.48 -5.53 3.36
CA PHE A 35 -2.16 -6.91 3.71
C PHE A 35 -0.66 -7.13 3.90
N GLY A 36 0.18 -6.39 3.17
CA GLY A 36 1.63 -6.42 3.36
C GLY A 36 2.04 -5.94 4.76
N LEU A 37 1.45 -4.84 5.24
CA LEU A 37 1.66 -4.39 6.61
C LEU A 37 1.14 -5.40 7.63
N LEU A 38 -0.04 -5.97 7.40
CA LEU A 38 -0.60 -7.01 8.27
C LEU A 38 0.34 -8.20 8.40
N ALA A 39 0.82 -8.72 7.27
CA ALA A 39 1.75 -9.85 7.24
C ALA A 39 3.04 -9.53 8.00
N TRP A 40 3.57 -8.31 7.83
CA TRP A 40 4.74 -7.86 8.58
C TRP A 40 4.49 -7.77 10.09
N LEU A 41 3.33 -7.23 10.50
CA LEU A 41 2.95 -7.14 11.91
C LEU A 41 2.81 -8.52 12.55
N LEU A 42 2.11 -9.44 11.89
CA LEU A 42 1.95 -10.82 12.38
C LEU A 42 3.29 -11.57 12.42
N TYR A 43 4.17 -11.32 11.45
CA TYR A 43 5.51 -11.91 11.46
C TYR A 43 6.31 -11.47 12.70
N ASN A 44 6.29 -10.17 13.01
CA ASN A 44 6.99 -9.64 14.19
C ASN A 44 6.37 -10.13 15.50
N GLU A 45 5.06 -10.38 15.54
CA GLU A 45 4.39 -10.88 16.74
C GLU A 45 4.68 -12.37 16.99
N TYR A 46 4.61 -13.21 15.95
CA TYR A 46 4.62 -14.66 16.13
C TYR A 46 5.96 -15.35 15.82
N PHE A 47 6.84 -14.72 15.05
CA PHE A 47 8.08 -15.36 14.57
C PHE A 47 9.36 -14.67 15.03
N VAL A 48 9.29 -13.43 15.51
CA VAL A 48 10.46 -12.70 16.03
C VAL A 48 10.50 -12.83 17.56
N PRO A 49 11.66 -13.13 18.18
CA PRO A 49 11.78 -13.17 19.62
C PRO A 49 11.35 -11.85 20.24
N TYR A 50 10.52 -11.91 21.28
CA TYR A 50 9.90 -10.76 21.91
C TYR A 50 10.94 -9.69 22.32
N GLN A 51 10.82 -8.48 21.77
CA GLN A 51 11.79 -7.40 21.97
C GLN A 51 11.29 -6.23 22.84
N GLY A 52 10.08 -6.30 23.40
CA GLY A 52 9.55 -5.18 24.21
C GLY A 52 8.38 -5.56 25.10
N GLY A 53 8.51 -5.30 26.42
CA GLY A 53 7.66 -5.72 27.54
C GLY A 53 6.22 -5.16 27.64
N GLY A 54 5.50 -5.00 26.52
CA GLY A 54 4.10 -4.58 26.49
C GLY A 54 3.14 -5.63 25.92
N ALA A 55 1.84 -5.42 26.15
CA ALA A 55 0.78 -6.19 25.50
C ALA A 55 0.76 -5.93 23.99
N SER A 56 0.39 -6.95 23.21
CA SER A 56 0.39 -6.87 21.75
C SER A 56 -0.61 -5.82 21.22
N MET A 57 -0.10 -4.87 20.44
CA MET A 57 -0.88 -3.78 19.85
C MET A 57 -1.07 -3.92 18.33
N TRP A 58 -0.69 -5.06 17.73
CA TRP A 58 -0.78 -5.23 16.27
C TRP A 58 -2.19 -5.00 15.69
N PRO A 59 -3.32 -5.32 16.36
CA PRO A 59 -4.64 -5.06 15.78
C PRO A 59 -4.90 -3.55 15.62
N ILE A 60 -4.50 -2.76 16.64
CA ILE A 60 -4.62 -1.30 16.63
C ILE A 60 -3.66 -0.73 15.57
N ALA A 61 -2.42 -1.22 15.53
CA ALA A 61 -1.45 -0.80 14.53
C ALA A 61 -1.96 -1.04 13.10
N GLN A 62 -2.60 -2.19 12.85
CA GLN A 62 -3.19 -2.49 11.55
C GLN A 62 -4.36 -1.57 11.20
N LEU A 63 -5.25 -1.28 12.16
CA LEU A 63 -6.40 -0.41 11.92
C LEU A 63 -5.98 1.02 11.55
N PHE A 64 -4.96 1.56 12.20
CA PHE A 64 -4.48 2.92 11.90
C PHE A 64 -3.46 2.94 10.76
N ALA A 65 -2.31 2.30 10.93
CA ALA A 65 -1.24 2.36 9.94
C ALA A 65 -1.62 1.62 8.66
N GLY A 66 -2.32 0.49 8.74
CA GLY A 66 -2.80 -0.23 7.56
C GLY A 66 -3.73 0.63 6.72
N SER A 67 -4.68 1.33 7.35
CA SER A 67 -5.61 2.21 6.64
C SER A 67 -4.90 3.39 5.96
N ILE A 68 -3.95 4.02 6.65
CA ILE A 68 -3.13 5.11 6.06
C ILE A 68 -2.36 4.59 4.84
N VAL A 69 -1.70 3.46 4.97
CA VAL A 69 -0.90 2.84 3.90
C VAL A 69 -1.80 2.42 2.72
N ALA A 70 -3.01 1.92 2.99
CA ALA A 70 -3.99 1.60 1.96
C ALA A 70 -4.44 2.84 1.17
N VAL A 71 -4.75 3.94 1.87
CA VAL A 71 -5.14 5.21 1.22
C VAL A 71 -4.00 5.76 0.36
N VAL A 72 -2.76 5.75 0.87
CA VAL A 72 -1.59 6.18 0.10
C VAL A 72 -1.41 5.32 -1.15
N GLY A 73 -1.54 4.00 -1.04
CA GLY A 73 -1.45 3.08 -2.17
C GLY A 73 -2.55 3.30 -3.22
N VAL A 74 -3.78 3.55 -2.78
CA VAL A 74 -4.90 3.93 -3.67
C VAL A 74 -4.61 5.23 -4.41
N LEU A 75 -4.19 6.28 -3.70
CA LEU A 75 -3.89 7.58 -4.30
C LEU A 75 -2.76 7.47 -5.34
N ALA A 76 -1.72 6.70 -5.03
CA ALA A 76 -0.63 6.44 -5.97
C ALA A 76 -1.11 5.66 -7.20
N ALA A 77 -1.96 4.64 -7.02
CA ALA A 77 -2.53 3.88 -8.12
C ALA A 77 -3.38 4.76 -9.05
N VAL A 78 -4.21 5.65 -8.48
CA VAL A 78 -5.02 6.61 -9.25
C VAL A 78 -4.14 7.62 -9.99
N ALA A 79 -3.16 8.22 -9.30
CA ALA A 79 -2.26 9.19 -9.92
C ALA A 79 -1.51 8.60 -11.13
N VAL A 80 -0.97 7.39 -10.99
CA VAL A 80 -0.26 6.71 -12.09
C VAL A 80 -1.20 6.39 -13.24
N ARG A 81 -2.46 6.03 -12.97
CA ARG A 81 -3.44 5.80 -14.04
C ARG A 81 -3.76 7.05 -14.82
N GLU A 82 -3.96 8.18 -14.15
CA GLU A 82 -4.20 9.47 -14.80
C GLU A 82 -3.01 9.86 -15.69
N VAL A 83 -1.78 9.71 -15.19
CA VAL A 83 -0.56 9.95 -15.97
C VAL A 83 -0.49 9.03 -17.19
N LYS A 84 -0.74 7.73 -17.00
CA LYS A 84 -0.74 6.74 -18.08
C LYS A 84 -1.82 7.02 -19.14
N ALA A 85 -3.01 7.47 -18.72
CA ALA A 85 -4.09 7.86 -19.62
C ALA A 85 -3.70 9.09 -20.46
N ARG A 86 -3.12 10.12 -19.82
CA ARG A 86 -2.60 11.31 -20.51
C ARG A 86 -1.51 10.97 -21.53
N LEU A 87 -0.55 10.11 -21.15
CA LEU A 87 0.51 9.65 -22.05
C LEU A 87 -0.02 8.86 -23.26
N ARG A 88 -1.13 8.15 -23.10
CA ARG A 88 -1.80 7.45 -24.21
C ARG A 88 -2.64 8.38 -25.08
N GLY A 89 -3.24 9.42 -24.50
CA GLY A 89 -3.98 10.46 -25.23
C GLY A 89 -3.09 11.33 -26.10
N ASN A 90 -1.90 11.69 -25.62
CA ASN A 90 -0.90 12.49 -26.34
C ASN A 90 -0.23 11.77 -27.52
N LYS A 91 -0.52 10.48 -27.73
CA LYS A 91 0.00 9.66 -28.84
C LYS A 91 -0.99 9.52 -30.01
N ARG A 92 -2.14 10.19 -29.98
CA ARG A 92 -3.06 10.20 -31.13
C ARG A 92 -2.70 11.41 -32.02
N PRO A 93 -2.32 11.18 -33.29
CA PRO A 93 -2.00 12.24 -34.24
C PRO A 93 -3.23 13.10 -34.57
#